data_AF-A0A2J7PZK7-F1
#
_entry.id   AF-A0A2J7PZK7-F1
#
_cell.length_a   1.000
_cell.length_b   1.000
_cell.length_c   1.000
_cell.angle_alpha   90.00
_cell.angle_beta   90.00
_cell.angle_gamma   90.00
#
_symmetry.space_group_name_H-M   'P 1'
#
loop_
_entity.id
_entity.type
_entity.pdbx_description
1 polymer ?
#
loop_
_entity_poly.entity_id
_entity_poly.type
_entity_poly.pdbx_seq_one_letter_code
_entity_poly.pdbx_strand_id
1 'polypeptide(L)'
;MSTFGLLENFEDVGDPKKYKQHKAFNDASDEHINKSLFKDKKLNKLWDKAERSGFTAEELQALKEEFNHHQDKIDQYYSLLKDMEEGPNDTYENSLDNTLERFNVIEEQEKTGQDYRHKANLLRDKHRDIRDGYDRLHRLAAKGPKSKEFIEPKVQGLWQLAVESDFSPSELESLRVELMHYENRLLKLRHLQAEVALGSERRADKEKLAGEKSEGVILMEETIKKQARKVEKLHLDLETRIMQKHTEL
;
A
#
# COMPACT_ATOMS: atom_id res chain seq x y z
N MET A 1 -31.76 66.97 11.94
CA MET A 1 -31.75 65.78 11.07
C MET A 1 -30.56 64.93 11.49
N SER A 2 -30.80 64.02 12.44
CA SER A 2 -29.90 62.90 12.72
C SER A 2 -30.29 61.81 11.72
N THR A 3 -29.58 61.77 10.60
CA THR A 3 -29.84 60.83 9.51
C THR A 3 -28.50 60.20 9.20
N PHE A 4 -28.46 58.87 9.30
CA PHE A 4 -27.29 58.01 9.22
C PHE A 4 -26.51 57.89 10.53
N GLY A 5 -27.10 57.12 11.47
CA GLY A 5 -26.41 56.53 12.63
C GLY A 5 -25.34 55.51 12.21
N LEU A 6 -24.30 56.01 11.54
CA LEU A 6 -23.12 55.26 11.11
C LEU A 6 -21.84 55.77 11.82
N LEU A 7 -21.99 56.69 12.77
CA LEU A 7 -20.89 57.30 13.51
C LEU A 7 -20.82 56.85 14.98
N GLU A 8 -21.32 55.65 15.30
CA GLU A 8 -21.22 55.08 16.67
C GLU A 8 -20.20 53.93 16.78
N ASN A 9 -19.60 53.46 15.68
CA ASN A 9 -18.78 52.24 15.69
C ASN A 9 -17.27 52.48 15.54
N PHE A 10 -16.77 53.71 15.68
CA PHE A 10 -15.35 54.02 15.46
C PHE A 10 -14.55 54.34 16.73
N GLU A 11 -15.12 54.18 17.92
CA GLU A 11 -14.42 54.51 19.18
C GLU A 11 -13.45 53.42 19.68
N ASP A 12 -13.31 52.28 18.99
CA ASP A 12 -12.57 51.14 19.55
C ASP A 12 -11.65 50.42 18.57
N VAL A 13 -10.95 51.20 17.73
CA VAL A 13 -9.92 50.70 16.79
C VAL A 13 -8.50 50.70 17.39
N GLY A 14 -8.36 51.05 18.68
CA GLY A 14 -7.07 51.14 19.37
C GLY A 14 -6.72 49.97 20.28
N ASP A 15 -7.59 48.97 20.41
CA ASP A 15 -7.49 47.95 21.46
C ASP A 15 -6.70 46.71 20.96
N PRO A 16 -5.41 46.53 21.34
CA PRO A 16 -4.55 45.47 20.79
C PRO A 16 -5.04 44.04 21.08
N LYS A 17 -6.02 43.88 21.99
CA LYS A 17 -6.63 42.59 22.36
C LYS A 17 -7.76 42.14 21.43
N LYS A 18 -8.33 43.04 20.61
CA LYS A 18 -9.42 42.71 19.67
C LYS A 18 -8.94 42.34 18.28
N TYR A 19 -7.64 42.50 18.00
CA TYR A 19 -7.04 41.90 16.81
C TYR A 19 -7.07 40.38 16.97
N LYS A 20 -7.95 39.71 16.22
CA LYS A 20 -7.80 38.27 15.98
C LYS A 20 -6.42 38.10 15.36
N GLN A 21 -5.49 37.55 16.13
CA GLN A 21 -4.22 37.13 15.56
C GLN A 21 -4.53 36.13 14.46
N HIS A 22 -4.28 36.53 13.22
CA HIS A 22 -4.38 35.62 12.09
C HIS A 22 -3.33 34.54 12.34
N LYS A 23 -3.80 33.35 12.72
CA LYS A 23 -2.96 32.16 12.85
C LYS A 23 -2.23 31.99 11.53
N ALA A 24 -0.90 32.09 11.55
CA ALA A 24 -0.11 31.93 10.35
C ALA A 24 -0.47 30.58 9.70
N PHE A 25 -0.62 30.55 8.38
CA PHE A 25 -0.94 29.34 7.62
C PHE A 25 0.14 28.23 7.73
N ASN A 26 1.22 28.49 8.49
CA ASN A 26 2.32 27.59 8.82
C ASN A 26 2.54 27.45 10.35
N ASP A 27 1.54 27.74 11.20
CA ASP A 27 1.57 27.29 12.59
C ASP A 27 1.27 25.78 12.63
N ALA A 28 2.23 25.01 12.10
CA ALA A 28 2.37 23.60 12.36
C ALA A 28 2.69 23.48 13.84
N SER A 29 1.63 23.41 14.66
CA SER A 29 1.70 22.85 15.99
C SER A 29 2.55 21.59 15.93
N ASP A 30 3.76 21.70 16.49
CA ASP A 30 4.80 20.68 16.58
C ASP A 30 4.36 19.41 17.35
N GLU A 31 3.09 19.30 17.72
CA GLU A 31 2.50 18.11 18.32
C GLU A 31 2.37 16.93 17.34
N HIS A 32 2.37 17.18 16.03
CA HIS A 32 2.35 16.10 15.03
C HIS A 32 3.75 15.68 14.55
N ILE A 33 4.78 16.49 14.81
CA ILE A 33 6.17 16.16 14.44
C ILE A 33 6.80 15.26 15.51
N ASN A 34 6.39 15.42 16.78
CA ASN A 34 6.82 14.61 17.91
C ASN A 34 6.09 13.26 18.09
N LYS A 35 5.50 12.72 17.01
CA LYS A 35 5.01 11.32 16.93
C LYS A 35 5.71 10.51 15.84
N SER A 36 6.81 11.03 15.31
CA SER A 36 7.67 10.32 14.36
C SER A 36 8.43 9.19 15.06
N LEU A 37 7.78 8.06 15.32
CA LEU A 37 8.42 6.87 15.91
C LEU A 37 9.49 6.27 14.99
N PHE A 38 9.32 6.42 13.68
CA PHE A 38 10.23 5.96 12.63
C PHE A 38 10.74 7.13 11.80
N LYS A 39 11.94 7.00 11.19
CA LYS A 39 12.51 8.03 10.30
C LYS A 39 11.71 8.16 9.01
N ASP A 40 11.14 7.06 8.51
CA ASP A 40 10.28 7.08 7.32
C ASP A 40 8.84 7.51 7.65
N LYS A 41 8.38 8.57 6.98
CA LYS A 41 6.99 9.06 7.03
C LYS A 41 5.97 8.00 6.64
N LYS A 42 6.30 7.09 5.71
CA LYS A 42 5.41 6.00 5.29
C LYS A 42 5.22 4.97 6.40
N LEU A 43 6.28 4.65 7.15
CA LEU A 43 6.20 3.76 8.31
C LEU A 43 5.35 4.37 9.43
N ASN A 44 5.51 5.66 9.71
CA ASN A 44 4.66 6.34 10.71
C ASN A 44 3.17 6.28 10.36
N LYS A 45 2.81 6.53 9.09
CA LYS A 45 1.41 6.38 8.63
C LYS A 45 0.88 4.96 8.81
N LEU A 46 1.74 3.97 8.57
CA LEU A 46 1.36 2.58 8.67
C LEU A 46 1.22 2.13 10.13
N TRP A 47 2.06 2.67 11.01
CA TRP A 47 1.97 2.50 12.45
C TRP A 47 0.68 3.11 13.01
N ASP A 48 0.33 4.35 12.62
CA ASP A 48 -0.94 4.97 13.00
C ASP A 48 -2.15 4.12 12.59
N LYS A 49 -2.07 3.45 11.43
CA LYS A 49 -3.10 2.53 10.95
C LYS A 49 -3.15 1.26 11.81
N ALA A 50 -2.00 0.71 12.19
CA ALA A 50 -1.91 -0.44 13.08
C ALA A 50 -2.48 -0.14 14.47
N GLU A 51 -2.12 0.99 15.09
CA GLU A 51 -2.66 1.40 16.40
C GLU A 51 -4.20 1.49 16.37
N ARG A 52 -4.75 2.08 15.29
CA ARG A 52 -6.20 2.18 15.09
C ARG A 52 -6.88 0.84 14.82
N SER A 53 -6.15 -0.15 14.29
CA SER A 53 -6.67 -1.47 13.97
C SER A 53 -6.86 -2.38 15.20
N GLY A 54 -6.51 -1.91 16.40
CA GLY A 54 -6.90 -2.54 17.67
C GLY A 54 -6.16 -3.83 18.00
N PHE A 55 -4.88 -3.94 17.63
CA PHE A 55 -3.99 -5.00 18.09
C PHE A 55 -3.91 -5.06 19.62
N THR A 56 -3.63 -6.24 20.16
CA THR A 56 -3.23 -6.38 21.56
C THR A 56 -1.86 -5.72 21.80
N ALA A 57 -1.53 -5.41 23.05
CA ALA A 57 -0.26 -4.75 23.37
C ALA A 57 0.96 -5.60 22.98
N GLU A 58 0.87 -6.93 23.11
CA GLU A 58 1.93 -7.87 22.73
C GLU A 58 2.11 -7.92 21.21
N GLU A 59 1.02 -8.01 20.44
CA GLU A 59 1.05 -8.00 18.97
C GLU A 59 1.60 -6.67 18.44
N LEU A 60 1.24 -5.56 19.07
CA LEU A 60 1.70 -4.23 18.71
C LEU A 60 3.21 -4.08 18.99
N GLN A 61 3.72 -4.66 20.08
CA GLN A 61 5.16 -4.70 20.35
C GLN A 61 5.91 -5.52 19.31
N ALA A 62 5.44 -6.72 18.97
CA ALA A 62 6.04 -7.54 17.91
C ALA A 62 6.02 -6.82 16.56
N LEU A 63 4.92 -6.16 16.22
CA LEU A 63 4.81 -5.36 15.00
C LEU A 63 5.79 -4.18 15.02
N LYS A 64 6.01 -3.54 16.17
CA LYS A 64 6.99 -2.46 16.33
C LYS A 64 8.41 -2.94 16.04
N GLU A 65 8.77 -4.13 16.52
CA GLU A 65 10.06 -4.77 16.24
C GLU A 65 10.22 -5.02 14.73
N GLU A 66 9.19 -5.55 14.05
CA GLU A 66 9.23 -5.73 12.60
C GLU A 66 9.39 -4.40 11.83
N PHE A 67 8.74 -3.32 12.28
CA PHE A 67 8.90 -1.99 11.69
C PHE A 67 10.30 -1.40 11.90
N ASN A 68 10.89 -1.60 13.09
CA ASN A 68 12.27 -1.20 13.36
C ASN A 68 13.24 -1.94 12.43
N HIS A 69 13.08 -3.26 12.29
CA HIS A 69 13.89 -4.04 11.35
C HIS A 69 13.72 -3.58 9.90
N HIS A 70 12.54 -3.09 9.53
CA HIS A 70 12.31 -2.52 8.21
C HIS A 70 13.02 -1.18 8.04
N GLN A 71 12.99 -0.32 9.07
CA GLN A 71 13.75 0.93 9.10
C GLN A 71 15.26 0.66 8.98
N ASP A 72 15.79 -0.34 9.70
CA ASP A 72 17.19 -0.73 9.60
C ASP A 72 17.57 -1.18 8.18
N LYS A 73 16.69 -1.92 7.49
CA LYS A 73 16.91 -2.32 6.09
C LYS A 73 16.93 -1.12 5.14
N ILE A 74 16.04 -0.15 5.36
CA ILE A 74 16.02 1.10 4.58
C ILE A 74 17.31 1.89 4.81
N ASP A 75 17.74 2.02 6.06
CA ASP A 75 18.97 2.73 6.42
C ASP A 75 20.20 2.04 5.80
N GLN A 76 20.28 0.71 5.85
CA GLN A 76 21.33 -0.06 5.16
C GLN A 76 21.34 0.17 3.66
N TYR A 77 20.17 0.25 3.02
CA TYR A 77 20.07 0.53 1.58
C TYR A 77 20.57 1.94 1.24
N TYR A 78 20.23 2.95 2.03
CA TYR A 78 20.75 4.30 1.83
C TYR A 78 22.26 4.41 2.07
N SER A 79 22.80 3.69 3.06
CA SER A 79 24.26 3.60 3.25
C SER A 79 24.95 2.97 2.04
N LEU A 80 24.44 1.84 1.53
CA LEU A 80 24.98 1.19 0.32
C LEU A 80 24.89 2.08 -0.91
N LEU A 81 23.83 2.87 -1.04
CA LEU A 81 23.66 3.82 -2.14
C LEU A 81 24.70 4.94 -2.05
N LYS A 82 24.94 5.47 -0.84
CA LYS A 82 25.98 6.47 -0.59
C LYS A 82 27.38 5.94 -0.88
N ASP A 83 27.70 4.74 -0.41
CA ASP A 83 29.00 4.09 -0.66
C ASP A 83 29.25 3.83 -2.17
N MET A 84 28.18 3.67 -2.97
CA MET A 84 28.26 3.51 -4.41
C MET A 84 28.40 4.85 -5.15
N GLU A 85 27.75 5.91 -4.66
CA GLU A 85 27.88 7.28 -5.19
C GLU A 85 29.26 7.88 -4.86
N GLU A 86 29.84 7.52 -3.71
CA GLU A 86 31.22 7.85 -3.31
C GLU A 86 32.28 6.89 -3.92
N GLY A 87 31.90 6.09 -4.93
CA GLY A 87 32.82 5.26 -5.72
C GLY A 87 34.02 6.06 -6.24
N PRO A 88 35.17 5.39 -6.46
CA PRO A 88 36.49 6.00 -6.41
C PRO A 88 36.52 7.29 -7.23
N ASN A 89 36.71 8.41 -6.54
CA ASN A 89 37.09 9.66 -7.18
C ASN A 89 38.17 9.31 -8.22
N ASP A 90 37.92 9.65 -9.48
CA ASP A 90 38.93 9.66 -10.54
C ASP A 90 40.03 10.65 -10.14
N THR A 91 40.92 10.25 -9.22
CA THR A 91 42.10 11.01 -8.81
C THR A 91 43.28 10.82 -9.76
N TYR A 92 43.03 10.33 -10.98
CA TYR A 92 44.10 10.01 -11.94
C TYR A 92 43.93 10.64 -13.32
N GLU A 93 43.13 11.70 -13.50
CA GLU A 93 43.00 12.34 -14.82
C GLU A 93 44.26 13.08 -15.31
N ASN A 94 45.37 13.15 -14.56
CA ASN A 94 46.58 13.87 -15.00
C ASN A 94 47.94 13.33 -14.50
N SER A 95 48.09 12.03 -14.21
CA SER A 95 49.40 11.46 -13.89
C SER A 95 50.01 10.74 -15.10
N LEU A 96 51.15 11.25 -15.60
CA LEU A 96 51.89 10.72 -16.76
C LEU A 96 52.93 9.65 -16.37
N ASP A 97 52.76 8.96 -15.25
CA ASP A 97 53.68 7.91 -14.81
C ASP A 97 52.96 6.56 -14.77
N ASN A 98 52.63 5.97 -15.92
CA ASN A 98 52.08 4.61 -15.93
C ASN A 98 52.20 3.82 -17.25
N THR A 99 53.41 3.71 -17.80
CA THR A 99 53.65 2.97 -19.05
C THR A 99 53.86 1.47 -18.85
N LEU A 100 54.11 1.00 -17.61
CA LEU A 100 54.31 -0.42 -17.29
C LEU A 100 53.09 -1.10 -16.62
N GLU A 101 52.25 -0.38 -15.85
CA GLU A 101 51.03 -0.99 -15.25
C GLU A 101 49.89 -1.18 -16.26
N ARG A 102 49.89 -0.45 -17.38
CA ARG A 102 48.80 -0.46 -18.38
C ARG A 102 48.48 -1.83 -18.97
N PHE A 103 49.43 -2.77 -18.94
CA PHE A 103 49.23 -4.14 -19.40
C PHE A 103 48.61 -5.09 -18.34
N ASN A 104 48.66 -4.72 -17.05
CA ASN A 104 47.94 -5.43 -15.96
C ASN A 104 46.53 -4.85 -15.71
N VAL A 105 46.25 -3.64 -16.20
CA VAL A 105 44.97 -2.92 -16.01
C VAL A 105 43.77 -3.60 -16.67
N ILE A 106 43.96 -4.42 -17.72
CA ILE A 106 42.84 -5.10 -18.41
C ILE A 106 42.15 -6.11 -17.48
N GLU A 107 42.91 -6.86 -16.67
CA GLU A 107 42.37 -7.84 -15.73
C GLU A 107 41.73 -7.16 -14.49
N GLU A 108 42.25 -6.02 -14.06
CA GLU A 108 41.66 -5.20 -12.99
C GLU A 108 40.39 -4.45 -13.43
N GLN A 109 40.32 -4.00 -14.69
CA GLN A 109 39.11 -3.41 -15.25
C GLN A 109 37.96 -4.41 -15.41
N GLU A 110 38.26 -5.66 -15.76
CA GLU A 110 37.25 -6.73 -15.76
C GLU A 110 36.77 -7.08 -14.34
N LYS A 111 37.68 -7.14 -13.35
CA LYS A 111 37.33 -7.37 -11.93
C LYS A 111 36.47 -6.25 -11.36
N THR A 112 36.86 -4.99 -11.57
CA THR A 112 36.07 -3.82 -11.13
C THR A 112 34.72 -3.76 -11.85
N GLY A 113 34.65 -4.04 -13.15
CA GLY A 113 33.39 -4.11 -13.90
C GLY A 113 32.44 -5.21 -13.39
N GLN A 114 32.96 -6.38 -13.01
CA GLN A 114 32.17 -7.43 -12.35
C GLN A 114 31.71 -7.02 -10.95
N ASP A 115 32.57 -6.34 -10.18
CA ASP A 115 32.24 -5.83 -8.85
C ASP A 115 31.14 -4.76 -8.90
N TYR A 116 31.18 -3.85 -9.87
CA TYR A 116 30.11 -2.86 -10.08
C TYR A 116 28.79 -3.53 -10.47
N ARG A 117 28.82 -4.53 -11.35
CA ARG A 117 27.60 -5.29 -11.72
C ARG A 117 27.05 -6.07 -10.54
N HIS A 118 27.91 -6.67 -9.72
CA HIS A 118 27.51 -7.39 -8.52
C HIS A 118 26.91 -6.44 -7.48
N LYS A 119 27.53 -5.27 -7.23
CA LYS A 119 27.00 -4.22 -6.36
C LYS A 119 25.66 -3.67 -6.87
N ALA A 120 25.52 -3.42 -8.17
CA ALA A 120 24.26 -2.95 -8.76
C ALA A 120 23.13 -4.00 -8.66
N ASN A 121 23.45 -5.29 -8.85
CA ASN A 121 22.49 -6.37 -8.64
C ASN A 121 22.08 -6.48 -7.17
N LEU A 122 23.04 -6.41 -6.24
CA LEU A 122 22.78 -6.38 -4.81
C LEU A 122 21.86 -5.23 -4.41
N LEU A 123 22.09 -4.03 -4.96
CA LEU A 123 21.24 -2.86 -4.72
C LEU A 123 19.81 -3.09 -5.22
N ARG A 124 19.65 -3.69 -6.40
CA ARG A 124 18.34 -4.02 -6.96
C ARG A 124 17.59 -5.02 -6.09
N ASP A 125 18.29 -6.05 -5.61
CA ASP A 125 17.73 -7.08 -4.76
C ASP A 125 17.32 -6.50 -3.40
N LYS A 126 18.16 -5.66 -2.79
CA LYS A 126 17.82 -4.93 -1.54
C LYS A 126 16.63 -3.99 -1.72
N HIS A 127 16.55 -3.27 -2.84
CA HIS A 127 15.40 -2.41 -3.13
C HIS A 127 14.09 -3.23 -3.25
N ARG A 128 14.16 -4.40 -3.90
CA ARG A 128 13.02 -5.32 -4.00
C ARG A 128 12.63 -5.87 -2.62
N ASP A 129 13.59 -6.29 -1.80
CA ASP A 129 13.34 -6.78 -0.44
C ASP A 129 12.68 -5.72 0.44
N ILE A 130 13.07 -4.45 0.31
CA ILE A 130 12.43 -3.33 1.00
C ILE A 130 10.99 -3.14 0.50
N ARG A 131 10.76 -3.18 -0.82
CA ARG A 131 9.39 -3.08 -1.34
C ARG A 131 8.51 -4.22 -0.82
N ASP A 132 8.98 -5.45 -0.94
CA ASP A 132 8.23 -6.65 -0.54
C ASP A 132 7.99 -6.65 0.99
N GLY A 133 8.98 -6.21 1.77
CA GLY A 133 8.87 -6.03 3.21
C GLY A 133 7.84 -4.98 3.62
N TYR A 134 7.82 -3.84 2.93
CA TYR A 134 6.83 -2.78 3.16
C TYR A 134 5.42 -3.27 2.84
N ASP A 135 5.24 -3.98 1.72
CA ASP A 135 3.94 -4.55 1.34
C ASP A 135 3.45 -5.59 2.37
N ARG A 136 4.37 -6.41 2.92
CA ARG A 136 4.05 -7.34 4.01
C ARG A 136 3.58 -6.59 5.25
N LEU A 137 4.33 -5.59 5.71
CA LEU A 137 3.94 -4.77 6.86
C LEU A 137 2.60 -4.07 6.61
N HIS A 138 2.38 -3.56 5.39
CA HIS A 138 1.14 -2.88 5.04
C HIS A 138 -0.07 -3.82 5.13
N ARG A 139 0.07 -5.08 4.70
CA ARG A 139 -0.97 -6.09 4.85
C ARG A 139 -1.19 -6.45 6.32
N LEU A 140 -0.13 -6.62 7.11
CA LEU A 140 -0.26 -6.95 8.54
C LEU A 140 -0.96 -5.84 9.30
N ALA A 141 -0.51 -4.60 9.16
CA ALA A 141 -1.14 -3.43 9.79
C ALA A 141 -2.60 -3.22 9.34
N ALA A 142 -2.96 -3.67 8.14
CA ALA A 142 -4.34 -3.63 7.64
C ALA A 142 -5.22 -4.79 8.16
N LYS A 143 -4.63 -5.90 8.62
CA LYS A 143 -5.32 -7.12 9.06
C LYS A 143 -5.55 -7.16 10.58
N GLY A 144 -5.44 -6.04 11.29
CA GLY A 144 -5.62 -6.02 12.74
C GLY A 144 -7.00 -6.52 13.20
N PRO A 145 -7.20 -6.79 14.50
CA PRO A 145 -8.44 -7.34 15.05
C PRO A 145 -9.70 -6.52 14.77
N LYS A 146 -9.57 -5.19 14.59
CA LYS A 146 -10.64 -4.28 14.16
C LYS A 146 -10.62 -4.00 12.66
N SER A 147 -9.81 -4.71 11.89
CA SER A 147 -9.94 -4.67 10.44
C SER A 147 -11.35 -5.09 10.08
N LYS A 148 -11.95 -4.40 9.10
CA LYS A 148 -13.21 -4.88 8.53
C LYS A 148 -12.93 -6.32 8.08
N GLU A 149 -13.58 -7.29 8.72
CA GLU A 149 -13.28 -8.71 8.53
C GLU A 149 -13.37 -9.13 7.06
N PHE A 150 -14.19 -8.39 6.32
CA PHE A 150 -14.30 -8.42 4.88
C PHE A 150 -14.06 -7.02 4.31
N ILE A 151 -13.42 -6.93 3.14
CA ILE A 151 -13.21 -5.71 2.35
C ILE A 151 -14.46 -5.40 1.52
N GLU A 152 -15.10 -6.45 0.99
CA GLU A 152 -16.24 -6.36 0.09
C GLU A 152 -17.55 -6.02 0.82
N PRO A 153 -18.24 -4.90 0.48
CA PRO A 153 -19.46 -4.48 1.17
C PRO A 153 -20.57 -5.53 1.15
N LYS A 154 -20.68 -6.30 0.07
CA LYS A 154 -21.67 -7.39 -0.04
C LYS A 154 -21.43 -8.51 0.97
N VAL A 155 -20.15 -8.85 1.20
CA VAL A 155 -19.76 -9.89 2.15
C VAL A 155 -19.96 -9.39 3.58
N GLN A 156 -19.67 -8.11 3.83
CA GLN A 156 -19.95 -7.46 5.11
C GLN A 156 -21.46 -7.51 5.43
N GLY A 157 -22.33 -7.21 4.47
CA GLY A 157 -23.78 -7.27 4.67
C GLY A 157 -24.27 -8.67 5.00
N LEU A 158 -23.78 -9.70 4.28
CA LEU A 158 -24.10 -11.10 4.57
C LEU A 158 -23.61 -11.51 5.97
N TRP A 159 -22.41 -11.05 6.36
CA TRP A 159 -21.88 -11.34 7.67
C TRP A 159 -22.66 -10.68 8.81
N GLN A 160 -23.08 -9.43 8.63
CA GLN A 160 -23.94 -8.74 9.60
C GLN A 160 -25.26 -9.49 9.78
N LEU A 161 -25.90 -9.89 8.68
CA LEU A 161 -27.14 -10.67 8.72
C LEU A 161 -26.93 -12.05 9.38
N ALA A 162 -25.75 -12.66 9.17
CA ALA A 162 -25.38 -13.92 9.81
C ALA A 162 -25.13 -13.78 11.33
N VAL A 163 -24.57 -12.65 11.77
CA VAL A 163 -24.36 -12.37 13.21
C VAL A 163 -25.68 -12.03 13.91
N GLU A 164 -26.59 -11.37 13.20
CA GLU A 164 -27.95 -11.06 13.68
C GLU A 164 -28.87 -12.29 13.71
N SER A 165 -28.47 -13.40 13.09
CA SER A 165 -29.26 -14.64 13.09
C SER A 165 -28.79 -15.67 14.11
N ASP A 166 -29.68 -16.59 14.50
CA ASP A 166 -29.40 -17.61 15.51
C ASP A 166 -28.54 -18.77 14.98
N PHE A 167 -27.32 -18.46 14.52
CA PHE A 167 -26.30 -19.47 14.23
C PHE A 167 -25.57 -19.88 15.51
N SER A 168 -25.23 -21.17 15.62
CA SER A 168 -24.31 -21.59 16.68
C SER A 168 -22.89 -21.03 16.44
N PRO A 169 -22.07 -20.85 17.49
CA PRO A 169 -20.71 -20.34 17.31
C PRO A 169 -19.85 -21.15 16.33
N SER A 170 -20.05 -22.47 16.26
CA SER A 170 -19.36 -23.35 15.30
C SER A 170 -19.83 -23.18 13.86
N GLU A 171 -21.13 -22.95 13.66
CA GLU A 171 -21.69 -22.69 12.33
C GLU A 171 -21.27 -21.30 11.83
N LEU A 172 -21.25 -20.32 12.73
CA LEU A 172 -20.81 -18.96 12.43
C LEU A 172 -19.33 -18.93 12.03
N GLU A 173 -18.45 -19.70 12.69
CA GLU A 173 -17.05 -19.84 12.27
C GLU A 173 -16.93 -20.57 10.92
N SER A 174 -17.73 -21.60 10.68
CA SER A 174 -17.76 -22.30 9.38
C SER A 174 -18.20 -21.33 8.27
N LEU A 175 -19.23 -20.53 8.51
CA LEU A 175 -19.75 -19.52 7.60
C LEU A 175 -18.74 -18.39 7.38
N ARG A 176 -18.01 -17.99 8.41
CA ARG A 176 -16.91 -17.02 8.31
C ARG A 176 -15.87 -17.48 7.29
N VAL A 177 -15.42 -18.73 7.39
CA VAL A 177 -14.45 -19.32 6.47
C VAL A 177 -15.02 -19.39 5.04
N GLU A 178 -16.28 -19.78 4.88
CA GLU A 178 -16.96 -19.79 3.58
C GLU A 178 -17.05 -18.39 2.95
N LEU A 179 -17.42 -17.37 3.74
CA LEU A 179 -17.47 -15.97 3.30
C LEU A 179 -16.08 -15.44 2.92
N MET A 180 -15.03 -15.84 3.65
CA MET A 180 -13.64 -15.52 3.28
C MET A 180 -13.25 -16.16 1.94
N HIS A 181 -13.65 -17.41 1.68
CA HIS A 181 -13.40 -18.05 0.40
C HIS A 181 -14.18 -17.39 -0.75
N TYR A 182 -15.43 -17.01 -0.50
CA TYR A 182 -16.25 -16.26 -1.43
C TYR A 182 -15.63 -14.89 -1.77
N GLU A 183 -15.20 -14.14 -0.76
CA GLU A 183 -14.52 -12.86 -0.94
C GLU A 183 -13.23 -12.99 -1.76
N ASN A 184 -12.37 -13.95 -1.41
CA ASN A 184 -11.14 -14.20 -2.15
C ASN A 184 -11.41 -14.52 -3.62
N ARG A 185 -12.49 -15.27 -3.90
CA ARG A 185 -12.89 -15.59 -5.27
C ARG A 185 -13.45 -14.37 -6.01
N LEU A 186 -14.18 -13.50 -5.32
CA LEU A 186 -14.71 -12.26 -5.85
C LEU A 186 -13.58 -11.27 -6.19
N LEU A 187 -12.59 -11.11 -5.31
CA LEU A 187 -11.40 -10.29 -5.54
C LEU A 187 -10.58 -10.80 -6.73
N LYS A 188 -10.37 -12.12 -6.84
CA LYS A 188 -9.72 -12.73 -8.02
C LYS A 188 -10.49 -12.45 -9.32
N LEU A 189 -11.82 -12.54 -9.29
CA LEU A 189 -12.64 -12.22 -10.46
C LEU A 189 -12.50 -10.75 -10.87
N ARG A 190 -12.55 -9.82 -9.91
CA ARG A 190 -12.35 -8.38 -10.16
C ARG A 190 -10.96 -8.09 -10.73
N HIS A 191 -9.93 -8.75 -10.21
CA HIS A 191 -8.58 -8.62 -10.73
C HIS A 191 -8.50 -9.05 -12.20
N LEU A 192 -9.02 -10.23 -12.55
CA LEU A 192 -9.06 -10.71 -13.93
C LEU A 192 -9.85 -9.77 -14.86
N GLN A 193 -10.97 -9.23 -14.38
CA GLN A 193 -11.77 -8.25 -15.13
C GLN A 193 -10.99 -6.94 -15.34
N ALA A 194 -10.26 -6.46 -14.33
CA ALA A 194 -9.42 -5.27 -14.43
C ALA A 194 -8.25 -5.49 -15.40
N GLU A 195 -7.61 -6.66 -15.39
CA GLU A 195 -6.56 -7.02 -16.35
C GLU A 195 -7.09 -7.04 -17.79
N VAL A 196 -8.30 -7.58 -18.02
CA VAL A 196 -8.94 -7.53 -19.33
C VAL A 196 -9.26 -6.09 -19.73
N ALA A 197 -9.78 -5.27 -18.83
CA ALA A 197 -10.10 -3.87 -19.11
C ALA A 197 -8.84 -3.07 -19.47
N LEU A 198 -7.75 -3.20 -18.72
CA LEU A 198 -6.47 -2.55 -19.01
C LEU A 198 -5.83 -3.07 -20.31
N GLY A 199 -5.99 -4.36 -20.59
CA GLY A 199 -5.51 -4.98 -21.84
C GLY A 199 -6.40 -4.69 -23.05
N SER A 200 -7.62 -4.20 -22.85
CA SER A 200 -8.63 -4.08 -23.91
C SER A 200 -8.24 -3.07 -25.00
N GLU A 201 -7.63 -1.95 -24.63
CA GLU A 201 -7.18 -0.92 -25.58
C GLU A 201 -6.09 -1.46 -26.51
N ARG A 202 -5.07 -2.10 -25.92
CA ARG A 202 -3.98 -2.77 -26.67
C ARG A 202 -4.48 -3.93 -27.53
N ARG A 203 -5.58 -4.59 -27.13
CA ARG A 203 -6.20 -5.68 -27.88
C ARG A 203 -7.07 -5.14 -29.02
N ALA A 204 -7.79 -4.03 -28.81
CA ALA A 204 -8.64 -3.41 -29.82
C ALA A 204 -7.81 -2.93 -31.03
N ASP A 205 -6.63 -2.36 -30.79
CA ASP A 205 -5.72 -1.98 -31.88
C ASP A 205 -5.19 -3.20 -32.64
N LYS A 206 -4.86 -4.29 -31.93
CA LYS A 206 -4.44 -5.56 -32.56
C LYS A 206 -5.57 -6.23 -33.32
N GLU A 207 -6.80 -6.17 -32.82
CA GLU A 207 -8.00 -6.73 -33.45
C GLU A 207 -8.38 -5.94 -34.71
N LYS A 208 -8.22 -4.61 -34.70
CA LYS A 208 -8.36 -3.77 -35.91
C LYS A 208 -7.31 -4.09 -36.97
N LEU A 209 -6.08 -4.42 -36.58
CA LEU A 209 -5.02 -4.81 -37.52
C LEU A 209 -5.18 -6.25 -38.05
N ALA A 210 -5.59 -7.20 -37.20
CA ALA A 210 -5.65 -8.62 -37.53
C ALA A 210 -7.04 -9.08 -38.04
N GLY A 211 -8.08 -8.26 -37.89
CA GLY A 211 -9.45 -8.56 -38.31
C GLY A 211 -10.21 -9.55 -37.44
N GLU A 212 -9.53 -10.26 -36.51
CA GLU A 212 -10.13 -11.29 -35.67
C GLU A 212 -9.59 -11.24 -34.23
N LYS A 213 -10.45 -11.60 -33.26
CA LYS A 213 -10.03 -11.79 -31.87
C LYS A 213 -9.08 -12.97 -31.75
N SER A 214 -7.93 -12.74 -31.13
CA SER A 214 -7.01 -13.83 -30.80
C SER A 214 -7.69 -14.91 -29.95
N GLU A 215 -7.47 -16.18 -30.28
CA GLU A 215 -7.99 -17.35 -29.56
C GLU A 215 -7.71 -17.26 -28.04
N GLY A 216 -6.53 -16.78 -27.64
CA GLY A 216 -6.19 -16.59 -26.23
C GLY A 216 -7.07 -15.57 -25.50
N VAL A 217 -7.57 -14.54 -26.20
CA VAL A 217 -8.50 -13.55 -25.64
C VAL A 217 -9.88 -14.17 -25.45
N ILE A 218 -10.35 -14.96 -26.42
CA ILE A 218 -11.64 -15.67 -26.35
C ILE A 218 -11.62 -16.64 -25.16
N LEU A 219 -10.58 -17.45 -25.03
CA LEU A 219 -10.41 -18.37 -23.89
C LEU A 219 -10.38 -17.61 -22.55
N MET A 220 -9.68 -16.47 -22.49
CA MET A 220 -9.67 -15.63 -21.29
C MET A 220 -11.06 -15.08 -20.94
N GLU A 221 -11.81 -14.57 -21.92
CA GLU A 221 -13.19 -14.09 -21.71
C GLU A 221 -14.11 -15.23 -21.23
N GLU A 222 -13.99 -16.42 -21.81
CA GLU A 222 -14.76 -17.59 -21.37
C GLU A 222 -14.43 -18.02 -19.94
N THR A 223 -13.16 -18.04 -19.57
CA THR A 223 -12.76 -18.41 -18.20
C THR A 223 -13.30 -17.41 -17.18
N ILE A 224 -13.27 -16.11 -17.49
CA ILE A 224 -13.88 -15.07 -16.64
C ILE A 224 -15.38 -15.28 -16.51
N LYS A 225 -16.10 -15.54 -17.62
CA LYS A 225 -17.54 -15.85 -17.57
C LYS A 225 -17.84 -17.08 -16.72
N LYS A 226 -17.04 -18.15 -16.85
CA LYS A 226 -17.18 -19.37 -16.03
C LYS A 226 -16.93 -19.08 -14.55
N GLN A 227 -15.91 -18.28 -14.21
CA GLN A 227 -15.64 -17.89 -12.82
C GLN A 227 -16.73 -16.98 -12.25
N ALA A 228 -17.24 -16.03 -13.04
CA ALA A 228 -18.34 -15.15 -12.65
C ALA A 228 -19.59 -15.95 -12.25
N ARG A 229 -20.02 -16.90 -13.09
CA ARG A 229 -21.16 -17.78 -12.78
C ARG A 229 -20.95 -18.60 -11.51
N LYS A 230 -19.72 -19.08 -11.27
CA LYS A 230 -19.41 -19.84 -10.05
C LYS A 230 -19.45 -18.95 -8.80
N VAL A 231 -18.96 -17.71 -8.88
CA VAL A 231 -19.04 -16.72 -7.80
C VAL A 231 -20.49 -16.35 -7.51
N GLU A 232 -21.30 -16.12 -8.55
CA GLU A 232 -22.73 -15.81 -8.42
C GLU A 232 -23.51 -16.96 -7.80
N LYS A 233 -23.23 -18.21 -8.20
CA LYS A 233 -23.85 -19.39 -7.58
C LYS A 233 -23.51 -19.50 -6.08
N LEU A 234 -22.24 -19.27 -5.72
CA LEU A 234 -21.82 -19.27 -4.31
C LEU A 234 -22.49 -18.14 -3.53
N HIS A 235 -22.64 -16.96 -4.14
CA HIS A 235 -23.33 -15.84 -3.51
C HIS A 235 -24.78 -16.18 -3.18
N LEU A 236 -25.53 -16.70 -4.16
CA LEU A 236 -26.92 -17.07 -3.98
C LEU A 236 -27.09 -18.17 -2.93
N ASP A 237 -26.20 -19.17 -2.91
CA ASP A 237 -26.24 -20.24 -1.91
C ASP A 237 -26.04 -19.70 -0.48
N LEU A 238 -25.03 -18.85 -0.28
CA LEU A 238 -24.74 -18.22 1.01
C LEU A 238 -25.87 -17.28 1.44
N GLU A 239 -26.35 -16.43 0.53
CA GLU A 239 -27.46 -15.49 0.80
C GLU A 239 -28.73 -16.25 1.17
N THR A 240 -29.09 -17.28 0.41
CA THR A 240 -30.30 -18.09 0.69
C THR A 240 -30.19 -18.78 2.04
N ARG A 241 -29.03 -19.37 2.37
CA ARG A 241 -28.81 -20.07 3.64
C ARG A 241 -28.90 -19.12 4.84
N ILE A 242 -28.28 -17.94 4.74
CA ILE A 242 -28.32 -16.91 5.79
C ILE A 242 -29.73 -16.35 5.93
N MET A 243 -30.40 -16.03 4.83
CA MET A 243 -31.77 -15.51 4.86
C MET A 243 -32.76 -16.51 5.45
N GLN A 244 -32.68 -17.79 5.08
CA GLN A 244 -33.55 -18.84 5.64
C GLN A 244 -33.47 -18.86 7.16
N LYS A 245 -32.25 -18.85 7.71
CA LYS A 245 -32.02 -18.83 9.16
C LYS A 245 -32.46 -17.53 9.82
N HIS A 246 -32.23 -16.40 9.16
CA HIS A 246 -32.67 -15.11 9.66
C HIS A 246 -34.20 -14.95 9.67
N THR A 247 -34.92 -15.58 8.72
CA THR A 247 -36.40 -15.55 8.69
C THR A 247 -37.07 -16.55 9.64
N GLU A 248 -36.31 -17.52 10.16
CA GLU A 248 -36.79 -18.49 11.17
C GLU A 248 -36.85 -17.88 12.59
N LEU A 249 -36.43 -16.61 12.76
CA LEU A 249 -36.41 -15.81 13.98
C LEU A 249 -37.69 -15.00 14.16
#